data_AF-R7QYP3-F1
#
_entry.id   AF-R7QYP3-F1
#
_cell.length_a   1.000
_cell.length_b   1.000
_cell.length_c   1.000
_cell.angle_alpha   90.00
_cell.angle_beta   90.00
_cell.angle_gamma   90.00
#
_symmetry.space_group_name_H-M   'P 1'
#
loop_
_entity.id
_entity.type
_entity.pdbx_description
1 polymer ?
#
loop_
_entity_poly.entity_id
_entity_poly.type
_entity_poly.pdbx_seq_one_letter_code
_entity_poly.pdbx_strand_id
1 'polypeptide(L)'
;MALMKDNETNKKKNIRDMIIGIVLAVAAFAFMFAMTQSGNPTYYVDMGSFAVVVLLSGVAVLLSGKRNQVGVLKVLKEVLAPVGMVGTLISFVMIMATASDYSAVYHNLSVCALSVLYAVIAKIVVVIMLEKRQ
;
A
#
# COMPACT_ATOMS: atom_id res chain seq x y z
N MET A 1 -28.91 24.99 -15.28
CA MET A 1 -27.69 24.96 -16.13
C MET A 1 -26.39 25.21 -15.36
N ALA A 2 -26.36 26.07 -14.32
CA ALA A 2 -25.15 26.26 -13.50
C ALA A 2 -24.68 24.97 -12.80
N LEU A 3 -25.60 24.22 -12.18
CA LEU A 3 -25.29 22.94 -11.52
C LEU A 3 -24.72 21.86 -12.47
N MET A 4 -25.14 21.84 -13.73
CA MET A 4 -24.60 20.90 -14.72
C MET A 4 -23.17 21.28 -15.13
N LYS A 5 -22.89 22.58 -15.26
CA LYS A 5 -21.57 23.09 -15.64
C LYS A 5 -20.53 22.93 -14.52
N ASP A 6 -20.95 23.10 -13.26
CA ASP A 6 -20.10 22.88 -12.08
C ASP A 6 -19.80 21.38 -11.83
N ASN A 7 -20.74 20.50 -12.18
CA ASN A 7 -20.54 19.06 -12.08
C ASN A 7 -19.57 18.54 -13.17
N GLU A 8 -19.64 19.09 -14.38
CA GLU A 8 -18.72 18.76 -15.47
C GLU A 8 -17.30 19.27 -15.22
N THR A 9 -17.13 20.49 -14.71
CA THR A 9 -15.81 21.04 -14.36
C THR A 9 -15.18 20.28 -13.19
N ASN A 10 -15.95 19.92 -12.15
CA ASN A 10 -15.45 19.05 -11.08
C ASN A 10 -15.08 17.65 -11.56
N LYS A 11 -15.89 17.06 -12.45
CA LYS A 11 -15.59 15.74 -13.04
C LYS A 11 -14.29 15.78 -13.85
N LYS A 12 -14.10 16.83 -14.66
CA LYS A 12 -12.89 17.01 -15.49
C LYS A 12 -11.64 17.27 -14.64
N LYS A 13 -11.76 18.03 -13.55
CA LYS A 13 -10.68 18.27 -12.58
C LYS A 13 -10.29 16.98 -11.84
N ASN A 14 -11.27 16.20 -11.39
CA ASN A 14 -11.03 14.89 -10.75
C ASN A 14 -10.32 13.90 -11.68
N ILE A 15 -10.67 13.86 -12.97
CA ILE A 15 -10.00 13.00 -13.96
C ILE A 15 -8.54 13.45 -14.16
N ARG A 16 -8.30 14.76 -14.27
CA ARG A 16 -6.93 15.30 -14.42
C ARG A 16 -6.05 14.93 -13.22
N ASP A 17 -6.54 15.12 -12.00
CA ASP A 17 -5.78 14.85 -10.79
C ASP A 17 -5.51 13.34 -10.63
N MET A 18 -6.43 12.48 -11.08
CA MET A 18 -6.22 11.02 -11.16
C MET A 18 -5.13 10.65 -12.17
N ILE A 19 -5.13 11.27 -13.37
CA ILE A 19 -4.09 11.03 -14.39
C ILE A 19 -2.71 11.44 -13.86
N ILE A 20 -2.60 12.60 -13.22
CA ILE A 20 -1.33 13.05 -12.61
C ILE A 20 -0.84 12.03 -11.57
N GLY A 21 -1.74 11.52 -10.72
CA GLY A 21 -1.40 10.49 -9.74
C GLY A 21 -0.86 9.21 -10.37
N ILE A 22 -1.49 8.73 -11.45
CA ILE A 22 -1.02 7.55 -12.19
C ILE A 22 0.35 7.80 -12.83
N VAL A 23 0.55 8.95 -13.48
CA VAL A 23 1.83 9.31 -14.10
C VAL A 23 2.94 9.37 -13.06
N LEU A 24 2.68 9.97 -11.89
CA LEU A 24 3.64 10.02 -10.79
C LEU A 24 3.97 8.62 -10.25
N ALA A 25 2.97 7.74 -10.11
CA ALA A 25 3.20 6.36 -9.71
C ALA A 25 4.09 5.62 -10.72
N VAL A 26 3.77 5.72 -12.02
CA VAL A 26 4.57 5.10 -13.09
C VAL A 26 5.99 5.66 -13.13
N ALA A 27 6.15 6.97 -12.97
CA ALA A 27 7.47 7.61 -12.91
C ALA A 27 8.29 7.13 -11.71
N ALA A 28 7.66 6.96 -10.54
CA ALA A 28 8.32 6.41 -9.35
C ALA A 28 8.84 4.98 -9.61
N PHE A 29 8.02 4.12 -10.22
CA PHE A 29 8.45 2.77 -10.62
C PHE A 29 9.56 2.79 -11.67
N ALA A 30 9.49 3.69 -12.67
CA ALA A 30 10.53 3.84 -13.69
C ALA A 30 11.86 4.32 -13.08
N PHE A 31 11.82 5.24 -12.11
CA PHE A 31 13.01 5.69 -11.37
C PHE A 31 13.60 4.57 -10.50
N MET A 32 12.78 3.74 -9.86
CA MET A 32 13.27 2.55 -9.16
C MET A 32 14.02 1.62 -10.13
N PHE A 33 13.45 1.36 -11.31
CA PHE A 33 14.09 0.55 -12.35
C PHE A 33 15.44 1.14 -12.79
N ALA A 34 15.49 2.44 -13.06
CA ALA A 34 16.71 3.13 -13.48
C ALA A 34 17.82 3.13 -12.40
N MET A 35 17.45 3.10 -11.12
CA MET A 35 18.40 3.09 -10.00
C MET A 35 18.79 1.67 -9.57
N THR A 36 18.19 0.63 -10.14
CA THR A 36 18.47 -0.77 -9.81
C THR A 36 19.80 -1.20 -10.45
N GLN A 37 20.87 -1.35 -9.66
CA GLN A 37 22.19 -1.76 -10.18
C GLN A 37 22.20 -3.14 -10.86
N SER A 38 21.26 -4.02 -10.54
CA SER A 38 21.16 -5.38 -11.09
C SER A 38 20.18 -5.52 -12.27
N GLY A 39 19.53 -4.43 -12.71
CA GLY A 39 18.55 -4.45 -13.80
C GLY A 39 17.25 -5.23 -13.50
N ASN A 40 17.08 -5.79 -12.29
CA ASN A 40 15.90 -6.57 -11.93
C ASN A 40 15.00 -5.81 -10.91
N PRO A 41 13.86 -5.24 -11.34
CA PRO A 41 13.00 -4.45 -10.47
C PRO A 41 12.36 -5.23 -9.32
N THR A 42 12.38 -6.56 -9.38
CA THR A 42 11.83 -7.40 -8.30
C THR A 42 12.59 -7.25 -6.99
N TYR A 43 13.81 -6.68 -6.99
CA TYR A 43 14.54 -6.37 -5.75
C TYR A 43 13.89 -5.26 -4.91
N TYR A 44 13.07 -4.39 -5.52
CA TYR A 44 12.38 -3.30 -4.82
C TYR A 44 10.96 -3.67 -4.40
N VAL A 45 10.44 -4.79 -4.92
CA VAL A 45 9.09 -5.27 -4.63
C VAL A 45 9.18 -6.66 -4.01
N ASP A 46 9.04 -6.70 -2.69
CA ASP A 46 8.92 -7.97 -1.98
C ASP A 46 7.47 -8.46 -2.03
N MET A 47 7.24 -9.48 -2.87
CA MET A 47 5.92 -10.09 -3.02
C MET A 47 5.41 -10.69 -1.71
N GLY A 48 6.31 -11.18 -0.83
CA GLY A 48 5.92 -11.76 0.45
C GLY A 48 5.24 -10.74 1.35
N SER A 49 5.90 -9.61 1.64
CA SER A 49 5.34 -8.50 2.41
C SER A 49 4.07 -7.96 1.79
N PHE A 50 4.04 -7.81 0.46
CA PHE A 50 2.87 -7.31 -0.23
C PHE A 50 1.67 -8.24 -0.04
N ALA A 51 1.86 -9.55 -0.19
CA ALA A 51 0.81 -10.55 0.01
C ALA A 51 0.29 -10.54 1.45
N VAL A 52 1.18 -10.46 2.45
CA VAL A 52 0.78 -10.40 3.87
C VAL A 52 -0.10 -9.18 4.14
N VAL A 53 0.30 -7.99 3.67
CA VAL A 53 -0.47 -6.76 3.87
C VAL A 53 -1.83 -6.85 3.18
N VAL A 54 -1.91 -7.32 1.94
CA VAL A 54 -3.16 -7.45 1.18
C VAL A 54 -4.09 -8.48 1.82
N LEU A 55 -3.58 -9.65 2.21
CA LEU A 55 -4.39 -10.72 2.76
C LEU A 55 -4.94 -10.36 4.14
N LEU A 56 -4.10 -9.86 5.05
CA LEU A 56 -4.56 -9.50 6.40
C LEU A 56 -5.52 -8.31 6.38
N SER A 57 -5.27 -7.30 5.54
CA SER A 57 -6.22 -6.20 5.37
C SER A 57 -7.53 -6.66 4.72
N GLY A 58 -7.47 -7.57 3.75
CA GLY A 58 -8.64 -8.21 3.14
C GLY A 58 -9.48 -9.00 4.16
N VAL A 59 -8.83 -9.80 5.01
CA VAL A 59 -9.50 -10.52 6.11
C VAL A 59 -10.20 -9.55 7.05
N ALA A 60 -9.54 -8.47 7.47
CA ALA A 60 -10.15 -7.46 8.33
C ALA A 60 -11.38 -6.79 7.69
N VAL A 61 -11.32 -6.49 6.39
CA VAL A 61 -12.47 -5.96 5.64
C VAL A 61 -13.60 -6.97 5.58
N LEU A 62 -13.32 -8.25 5.28
CA LEU A 62 -14.35 -9.30 5.23
C LEU A 62 -15.03 -9.51 6.58
N LEU A 63 -14.24 -9.57 7.66
CA LEU A 63 -14.76 -9.73 9.03
C LEU A 63 -15.56 -8.52 9.51
N SER A 64 -15.28 -7.33 9.02
CA SER A 64 -16.04 -6.11 9.38
C SER A 64 -17.48 -6.10 8.88
N GLY A 65 -17.82 -6.95 7.90
CA GLY A 65 -19.14 -6.99 7.26
C GLY A 65 -19.49 -5.75 6.43
N LYS A 66 -18.58 -4.77 6.29
CA LYS A 66 -18.83 -3.56 5.51
C LYS A 66 -18.77 -3.87 4.01
N ARG A 67 -19.86 -3.57 3.31
CA ARG A 67 -19.96 -3.75 1.85
C ARG A 67 -19.94 -2.43 1.07
N ASN A 68 -20.16 -1.30 1.74
CA ASN A 68 -20.13 0.02 1.10
C ASN A 68 -18.70 0.55 1.01
N GLN A 69 -18.39 1.26 -0.09
CA GLN A 69 -17.03 1.75 -0.36
C GLN A 69 -16.48 2.61 0.80
N VAL A 70 -17.28 3.51 1.37
CA VAL A 70 -16.85 4.36 2.49
C VAL A 70 -16.59 3.53 3.76
N GLY A 71 -17.40 2.51 4.04
CA GLY A 71 -17.20 1.64 5.19
C GLY A 71 -15.93 0.80 5.06
N VAL A 72 -15.69 0.24 3.87
CA VAL A 72 -14.45 -0.52 3.57
C VAL A 72 -13.22 0.37 3.77
N LEU A 73 -13.24 1.60 3.24
CA LEU A 73 -12.12 2.52 3.40
C LEU A 73 -11.88 2.93 4.87
N LYS A 74 -12.94 3.12 5.67
CA LYS A 74 -12.80 3.40 7.12
C LYS A 74 -12.11 2.24 7.85
N VAL A 75 -12.53 1.00 7.56
CA VAL A 75 -11.89 -0.19 8.12
C VAL A 75 -10.43 -0.26 7.71
N LEU A 76 -10.13 -0.11 6.42
CA LEU A 76 -8.75 -0.10 5.91
C LEU A 76 -7.89 0.96 6.59
N LYS A 77 -8.40 2.19 6.80
CA LYS A 77 -7.68 3.27 7.49
C LYS A 77 -7.23 2.87 8.89
N GLU A 78 -8.07 2.13 9.62
CA GLU A 78 -7.80 1.70 10.98
C GLU A 78 -6.83 0.51 11.01
N VAL A 79 -7.02 -0.48 10.12
CA VAL A 79 -6.31 -1.76 10.18
C VAL A 79 -4.98 -1.80 9.44
N LEU A 80 -4.73 -0.92 8.46
CA LEU A 80 -3.51 -0.99 7.67
C LEU A 80 -2.24 -0.82 8.51
N ALA A 81 -2.21 0.14 9.43
CA ALA A 81 -1.06 0.33 10.32
C ALA A 81 -0.76 -0.90 11.22
N PRO A 82 -1.74 -1.46 11.96
CA PRO A 82 -1.49 -2.67 12.73
C PRO A 82 -1.15 -3.89 11.86
N VAL A 83 -1.71 -4.02 10.65
CA VAL A 83 -1.31 -5.08 9.71
C VAL A 83 0.18 -4.98 9.34
N GLY A 84 0.67 -3.77 9.05
CA GLY A 84 2.09 -3.54 8.79
C GLY A 84 2.96 -3.96 9.99
N MET A 85 2.56 -3.58 11.21
CA MET A 85 3.27 -3.95 12.44
C MET A 85 3.28 -5.46 12.69
N VAL A 86 2.20 -6.18 12.39
CA VAL A 86 2.15 -7.65 12.48
C VAL A 86 3.17 -8.28 11.54
N GLY A 87 3.26 -7.82 10.29
CA GLY A 87 4.26 -8.30 9.32
C GLY A 87 5.70 -8.09 9.82
N THR A 88 5.97 -6.92 10.40
CA THR A 88 7.26 -6.59 11.03
C THR A 88 7.58 -7.52 12.20
N LEU A 89 6.64 -7.75 13.11
CA LEU A 89 6.84 -8.62 14.28
C LEU A 89 7.10 -10.08 13.88
N ILE A 90 6.35 -10.60 12.91
CA ILE A 90 6.57 -11.96 12.38
C ILE A 90 7.98 -12.07 11.78
N SER A 91 8.37 -11.09 10.96
CA SER A 91 9.69 -11.06 10.34
C SER A 91 10.81 -10.95 11.37
N PHE A 92 10.60 -10.16 12.42
CA PHE A 92 11.56 -10.03 13.51
C PHE A 92 11.78 -11.35 14.25
N VAL A 93 10.71 -12.09 14.53
CA VAL A 93 10.81 -13.44 15.12
C VAL A 93 11.59 -14.39 14.20
N MET A 94 11.34 -14.32 12.88
CA MET A 94 12.07 -15.13 11.91
C MET A 94 13.56 -14.80 11.87
N ILE A 95 13.94 -13.52 11.92
CA ILE A 95 15.36 -13.09 12.00
C ILE A 95 16.05 -13.73 13.21
N MET A 96 15.40 -13.73 14.38
CA MET A 96 15.95 -14.34 15.58
C MET A 96 16.05 -15.87 15.45
N ALA A 97 15.09 -16.52 14.79
CA ALA A 97 15.09 -17.96 14.57
C ALA A 97 16.13 -18.40 13.52
N THR A 98 16.47 -17.56 12.55
CA THR A 98 17.40 -17.88 11.47
C THR A 98 18.73 -17.12 11.58
N ALA A 99 19.12 -16.68 12.78
CA ALA A 99 20.27 -15.78 12.98
C ALA A 99 21.61 -16.35 12.45
N SER A 100 21.73 -17.67 12.31
CA SER A 100 22.90 -18.34 11.74
C SER A 100 22.93 -18.37 10.20
N ASP A 101 21.80 -18.11 9.54
CA ASP A 101 21.68 -18.04 8.08
C ASP A 101 21.52 -16.59 7.64
N TYR A 102 22.63 -15.97 7.23
CA TYR A 102 22.64 -14.58 6.77
C TYR A 102 21.70 -14.33 5.60
N SER A 103 21.50 -15.30 4.69
CA SER A 103 20.59 -15.12 3.55
C SER A 103 19.15 -14.97 4.03
N ALA A 104 18.73 -15.84 4.95
CA ALA A 104 17.42 -15.75 5.58
C ALA A 104 17.26 -14.48 6.41
N VAL A 105 18.31 -14.03 7.12
CA VAL A 105 18.29 -12.77 7.88
C VAL A 105 18.04 -11.57 6.95
N TYR A 106 18.79 -11.45 5.85
CA TYR A 106 18.60 -10.33 4.92
C TYR A 106 17.21 -10.32 4.30
N HIS A 107 16.70 -11.50 3.91
CA HIS A 107 15.36 -11.61 3.37
C HIS A 107 14.31 -11.14 4.39
N ASN A 108 14.33 -11.67 5.63
CA ASN A 108 13.38 -11.28 6.66
C ASN A 108 13.55 -9.81 7.11
N LEU A 109 14.75 -9.24 7.02
CA LEU A 109 14.97 -7.81 7.26
C LEU A 109 14.28 -6.94 6.21
N SER A 110 14.32 -7.34 4.94
CA SER A 110 13.54 -6.69 3.88
C SER A 110 12.04 -6.79 4.16
N VAL A 111 11.54 -7.97 4.56
CA VAL A 111 10.12 -8.16 4.88
C VAL A 111 9.69 -7.25 6.04
N CYS A 112 10.55 -7.11 7.04
CA CYS A 112 10.34 -6.28 8.22
C CYS A 112 10.11 -4.80 7.87
N ALA A 113 10.93 -4.25 6.98
CA ALA A 113 10.84 -2.86 6.54
C ALA A 113 9.71 -2.63 5.52
N LEU A 114 9.58 -3.54 4.54
CA LEU A 114 8.63 -3.39 3.44
C LEU A 114 7.18 -3.59 3.88
N SER A 115 6.93 -4.44 4.88
CA SER A 115 5.58 -4.62 5.46
C SER A 115 4.99 -3.31 5.99
N VAL A 116 5.78 -2.53 6.75
CA VAL A 116 5.34 -1.21 7.24
C VAL A 116 5.19 -0.23 6.09
N LEU A 117 6.15 -0.21 5.16
CA LEU A 117 6.15 0.72 4.05
C LEU A 117 4.90 0.53 3.16
N TYR A 118 4.57 -0.70 2.80
CA TYR A 118 3.36 -1.00 2.01
C TYR A 118 2.08 -0.65 2.77
N ALA A 119 2.01 -0.98 4.06
CA ALA A 119 0.88 -0.60 4.91
C ALA A 119 0.68 0.92 5.00
N VAL A 120 1.77 1.69 5.16
CA VAL A 120 1.73 3.15 5.26
C VAL A 120 1.31 3.77 3.93
N ILE A 121 1.88 3.34 2.81
CA ILE A 121 1.50 3.82 1.47
C ILE A 121 0.01 3.55 1.23
N ALA A 122 -0.45 2.33 1.48
CA ALA A 122 -1.85 1.98 1.34
C ALA A 122 -2.74 2.85 2.24
N LYS A 123 -2.31 3.12 3.47
CA LYS A 123 -3.06 3.95 4.43
C LYS A 123 -3.18 5.40 3.95
N ILE A 124 -2.10 5.98 3.41
CA ILE A 124 -2.12 7.33 2.82
C ILE A 124 -3.15 7.40 1.69
N VAL A 125 -3.13 6.43 0.77
CA VAL A 125 -4.10 6.36 -0.34
C VAL A 125 -5.53 6.25 0.20
N VAL A 126 -5.77 5.39 1.18
CA VAL A 126 -7.09 5.20 1.78
C VAL A 126 -7.59 6.47 2.48
N VAL A 127 -6.72 7.20 3.18
CA VAL A 127 -7.08 8.49 3.82
C VAL A 127 -7.48 9.52 2.77
N ILE A 128 -6.69 9.69 1.71
CA ILE A 128 -7.01 10.62 0.61
C ILE A 128 -8.33 10.23 -0.07
N MET A 129 -8.57 8.94 -0.28
CA MET A 129 -9.82 8.46 -0.87
C MET A 129 -11.03 8.70 0.03
N LEU A 130 -10.88 8.62 1.35
CA LEU A 130 -11.93 8.95 2.30
C LEU A 130 -12.25 10.44 2.30
N GLU A 131 -11.23 11.31 2.33
CA GLU A 131 -11.41 12.77 2.33
C GLU A 131 -12.13 13.26 1.07
N LYS A 132 -11.90 12.64 -0.09
CA LYS A 132 -12.65 12.96 -1.33
C LYS A 132 -14.13 12.53 -1.32
N ARG A 133 -14.56 11.74 -0.33
CA ARG A 133 -15.88 11.12 -0.25
C ARG A 133 -16.69 11.58 0.96
N GLN A 134 -16.11 12.42 1.82
CA GLN A 134 -16.80 13.16 2.88
C GLN A 134 -17.31 14.49 2.33
#